data_AF-A0A1H7F417-F1
#
_entry.id   AF-A0A1H7F417-F1
#
_cell.length_a   1.000
_cell.length_b   1.000
_cell.length_c   1.000
_cell.angle_alpha   90.00
_cell.angle_beta   90.00
_cell.angle_gamma   90.00
#
_symmetry.space_group_name_H-M   'P 1'
#
loop_
_entity.id
_entity.type
_entity.pdbx_description
1 polymer ?
#
loop_
_entity_poly.entity_id
_entity_poly.type
_entity_poly.pdbx_seq_one_letter_code
_entity_poly.pdbx_strand_id
1 'polypeptide(L)'
;MHAVILEHAELSVTPGREAEFEAAFRSAAPIISASPGFRRLLLSRCVERENVFLLLVEWNSIEDHTEGFRGSPGYQEWRRLLHSFYEPFPVVEHFRPLFIVGPTPTGA
;
A
#
# COMPACT_ATOMS: atom_id res chain seq x y z
N MET A 1 -21.26 8.02 -7.99
CA MET A 1 -20.25 7.11 -7.39
C MET A 1 -18.90 7.77 -7.59
N HIS A 2 -18.17 8.08 -6.53
CA HIS A 2 -16.81 8.62 -6.67
C HIS A 2 -15.90 7.52 -7.22
N ALA A 3 -15.13 7.84 -8.25
CA ALA A 3 -14.17 6.90 -8.83
C ALA A 3 -13.10 6.58 -7.77
N VAL A 4 -12.91 5.29 -7.51
CA VAL A 4 -11.84 4.79 -6.63
C VAL A 4 -10.49 5.31 -7.12
N ILE A 5 -9.64 5.72 -6.20
CA ILE A 5 -8.26 6.06 -6.50
C ILE A 5 -7.34 4.93 -6.05
N LEU A 6 -6.24 4.76 -6.79
CA LEU A 6 -5.20 3.78 -6.52
C LEU A 6 -3.94 4.51 -6.03
N GLU A 7 -3.61 4.34 -4.76
CA GLU A 7 -2.28 4.65 -4.22
C GLU A 7 -1.28 3.63 -4.75
N HIS A 8 -0.13 4.12 -5.18
CA HIS A 8 1.01 3.34 -5.66
C HIS A 8 2.27 3.80 -4.94
N ALA A 9 3.01 2.83 -4.38
CA ALA A 9 4.32 3.06 -3.81
C ALA A 9 5.26 1.86 -4.05
N GLU A 10 6.42 2.14 -4.63
CA GLU A 10 7.54 1.18 -4.63
C GLU A 10 8.33 1.34 -3.32
N LEU A 11 8.43 0.26 -2.57
CA LEU A 11 9.07 0.20 -1.26
C LEU A 11 10.44 -0.49 -1.43
N SER A 12 11.50 0.32 -1.43
CA SER A 12 12.88 -0.17 -1.40
C SER A 12 13.27 -0.51 0.04
N VAL A 13 13.27 -1.80 0.37
CA VAL A 13 13.65 -2.30 1.70
C VAL A 13 15.16 -2.45 1.78
N THR A 14 15.74 -2.14 2.94
CA THR A 14 17.16 -2.35 3.23
C THR A 14 17.50 -3.84 3.03
N PRO A 15 18.51 -4.18 2.20
CA PRO A 15 18.86 -5.57 1.92
C PRO A 15 19.10 -6.41 3.18
N GLY A 16 18.54 -7.61 3.22
CA GLY A 16 18.65 -8.54 4.35
C GLY A 16 17.60 -8.32 5.45
N ARG A 17 16.71 -7.33 5.31
CA ARG A 17 15.62 -7.04 6.27
C ARG A 17 14.22 -7.34 5.71
N GLU A 18 14.13 -8.04 4.58
CA GLU A 18 12.88 -8.30 3.86
C GLU A 18 11.90 -9.11 4.70
N ALA A 19 12.37 -10.16 5.38
CA ALA A 19 11.52 -11.00 6.22
C ALA A 19 10.98 -10.25 7.45
N GLU A 20 11.81 -9.40 8.06
CA GLU A 20 11.41 -8.52 9.15
C GLU A 20 10.38 -7.49 8.67
N PHE A 21 10.60 -6.91 7.50
CA PHE A 21 9.66 -5.99 6.86
C PHE A 21 8.31 -6.66 6.63
N GLU A 22 8.27 -7.87 6.07
CA GLU A 22 7.01 -8.60 5.86
C GLU A 22 6.27 -8.88 7.17
N ALA A 23 6.98 -9.27 8.23
CA ALA A 23 6.38 -9.50 9.55
C ALA A 23 5.83 -8.20 10.15
N ALA A 24 6.59 -7.11 10.05
CA ALA A 24 6.15 -5.78 10.47
C ALA A 24 4.94 -5.30 9.66
N PHE A 25 4.92 -5.56 8.34
CA PHE A 25 3.83 -5.19 7.46
C PHE A 25 2.54 -5.95 7.79
N ARG A 26 2.62 -7.24 8.10
CA ARG A 26 1.46 -8.02 8.60
C ARG A 26 0.87 -7.42 9.88
N SER A 27 1.71 -6.85 10.73
CA SER A 27 1.30 -6.16 11.95
C SER A 27 0.72 -4.77 11.68
N ALA A 28 1.20 -4.09 10.64
CA ALA A 28 0.75 -2.76 10.24
C ALA A 28 -0.53 -2.78 9.37
N ALA A 29 -0.78 -3.85 8.62
CA ALA A 29 -1.91 -3.97 7.70
C ALA A 29 -3.29 -3.73 8.36
N PRO A 30 -3.57 -4.22 9.58
CA PRO A 30 -4.81 -3.88 10.28
C PRO A 30 -5.01 -2.38 10.50
N ILE A 31 -3.92 -1.63 10.73
CA ILE A 31 -3.96 -0.20 11.03
C ILE A 31 -4.50 0.59 9.83
N ILE A 32 -3.91 0.40 8.64
CA ILE A 32 -4.38 1.09 7.44
C ILE A 32 -5.77 0.62 7.03
N SER A 33 -6.07 -0.68 7.20
CA SER A 33 -7.38 -1.25 6.82
C SER A 33 -8.56 -0.73 7.64
N ALA A 34 -8.29 -0.24 8.86
CA ALA A 34 -9.30 0.37 9.72
C ALA A 34 -9.58 1.84 9.37
N SER A 35 -8.84 2.43 8.43
CA SER A 35 -8.99 3.84 8.07
C SER A 35 -10.28 4.06 7.29
N PRO A 36 -11.05 5.13 7.60
CA PRO A 36 -12.17 5.53 6.77
C PRO A 36 -11.72 5.69 5.31
N GLY A 37 -12.54 5.22 4.37
CA GLY A 37 -12.24 5.31 2.95
C GLY A 37 -11.33 4.22 2.38
N PHE A 38 -10.69 3.40 3.22
CA PHE A 38 -9.93 2.24 2.79
C PHE A 38 -10.82 1.21 2.08
N ARG A 39 -10.34 0.62 0.98
CA ARG A 39 -11.06 -0.41 0.23
C ARG A 39 -10.28 -1.71 0.12
N ARG A 40 -9.01 -1.63 -0.26
CA ARG A 40 -8.18 -2.80 -0.53
C ARG A 40 -6.70 -2.44 -0.40
N LEU A 41 -5.90 -3.41 0.03
CA LEU A 41 -4.45 -3.35 -0.03
C LEU A 41 -3.92 -4.59 -0.77
N LEU A 42 -2.93 -4.39 -1.63
CA LEU A 42 -2.10 -5.43 -2.22
C LEU A 42 -0.63 -5.08 -1.95
N LEU A 43 0.10 -5.99 -1.32
CA LEU A 43 1.55 -5.93 -1.21
C LEU A 43 2.12 -7.08 -2.04
N SER A 44 3.00 -6.76 -2.97
CA SER A 44 3.68 -7.73 -3.83
C SER A 44 5.19 -7.57 -3.70
N ARG A 45 5.95 -8.67 -3.75
CA ARG A 45 7.40 -8.62 -3.91
C ARG A 45 7.76 -8.55 -5.40
N CYS A 46 8.73 -7.72 -5.77
CA CYS A 46 9.32 -7.70 -7.10
C CYS A 46 10.12 -8.99 -7.32
N VAL A 47 9.94 -9.64 -8.47
CA VAL A 47 10.60 -10.92 -8.77
C VAL A 47 12.03 -10.73 -9.27
N GLU A 48 12.36 -9.54 -9.81
CA GLU A 48 13.70 -9.19 -10.30
C GLU A 48 14.58 -8.55 -9.22
N ARG A 49 13.96 -7.97 -8.18
CA ARG A 49 14.64 -7.25 -7.09
C ARG A 49 14.03 -7.67 -5.76
N GLU A 50 14.66 -8.65 -5.11
CA GLU A 50 14.14 -9.28 -3.88
C GLU A 50 13.85 -8.29 -2.74
N ASN A 51 14.61 -7.19 -2.66
CA ASN A 51 14.46 -6.16 -1.65
C ASN A 51 13.45 -5.06 -2.02
N VAL A 52 12.68 -5.23 -3.10
CA VAL A 52 11.72 -4.24 -3.57
C VAL A 52 10.31 -4.82 -3.52
N PHE A 53 9.38 -4.02 -2.98
CA PHE A 53 7.98 -4.37 -2.88
C PHE A 53 7.11 -3.32 -3.56
N LEU A 54 5.99 -3.75 -4.13
CA LEU A 54 4.95 -2.86 -4.65
C LEU A 54 3.79 -2.85 -3.66
N LEU A 55 3.47 -1.67 -3.15
CA LEU A 55 2.27 -1.41 -2.37
C LEU A 55 1.23 -0.71 -3.25
N LEU A 56 0.06 -1.33 -3.35
CA LEU A 56 -1.13 -0.74 -3.96
C LEU A 56 -2.23 -0.65 -2.91
N VAL A 57 -2.84 0.53 -2.76
CA VAL A 57 -3.97 0.73 -1.84
C VAL A 57 -5.11 1.43 -2.59
N GLU A 58 -6.30 0.86 -2.52
CA GLU A 58 -7.51 1.48 -3.07
C GLU A 58 -8.21 2.31 -1.99
N TRP A 59 -8.50 3.56 -2.31
CA TRP A 59 -9.21 4.51 -1.45
C TRP A 59 -10.45 5.08 -2.15
N ASN A 60 -11.43 5.54 -1.37
CA ASN A 60 -12.59 6.25 -1.92
C ASN A 60 -12.24 7.65 -2.43
N SER A 61 -11.28 8.35 -1.81
CA SER A 61 -10.80 9.68 -2.19
C SER A 61 -9.33 9.89 -1.84
N ILE A 62 -8.70 10.96 -2.36
CA ILE A 62 -7.30 11.27 -2.05
C ILE A 62 -7.19 11.79 -0.62
N GLU A 63 -8.20 12.52 -0.19
CA GLU A 63 -8.34 13.07 1.16
C GLU A 63 -8.41 11.96 2.21
N ASP A 64 -9.09 10.84 1.94
CA ASP A 64 -9.13 9.69 2.85
C ASP A 64 -7.73 9.15 3.17
N HIS A 65 -6.82 9.17 2.19
CA HIS A 65 -5.42 8.81 2.40
C HIS A 65 -4.59 9.96 2.99
N THR A 66 -4.56 11.12 2.32
CA THR A 66 -3.57 12.18 2.62
C THR A 66 -3.93 13.03 3.82
N GLU A 67 -5.21 13.18 4.12
CA GLU A 67 -5.69 13.92 5.30
C GLU A 67 -6.18 12.97 6.37
N GLY A 68 -7.00 11.98 5.99
CA GLY A 68 -7.56 10.97 6.87
C GLY A 68 -6.48 10.08 7.48
N PHE A 69 -5.98 9.11 6.71
CA PHE A 69 -5.01 8.15 7.22
C PHE A 69 -3.72 8.86 7.67
N ARG A 70 -3.08 9.67 6.83
CA ARG A 70 -1.81 10.34 7.17
C ARG A 70 -1.90 11.35 8.30
N GLY A 71 -3.08 11.92 8.56
CA GLY A 71 -3.33 12.77 9.72
C GLY A 71 -3.67 11.99 11.01
N SER A 72 -3.91 10.69 10.91
CA SER A 72 -4.42 9.88 12.04
C SER A 72 -3.33 9.45 13.03
N PRO A 73 -3.71 9.10 14.28
CA PRO A 73 -2.84 8.39 15.20
C PRO A 73 -2.35 7.05 14.67
N GLY A 74 -3.18 6.35 13.89
CA GLY A 74 -2.83 5.08 13.25
C GLY A 74 -1.61 5.22 12.34
N TYR A 75 -1.50 6.33 11.60
CA TYR A 75 -0.33 6.57 10.77
C TYR A 75 0.96 6.73 11.58
N GLN A 76 0.93 7.26 12.80
CA GLN A 76 2.17 7.32 13.61
C GLN A 76 2.68 5.92 13.97
N GLU A 77 1.77 5.00 14.28
CA GLU A 77 2.13 3.59 14.52
C GLU A 77 2.59 2.89 13.24
N TRP A 78 1.90 3.12 12.12
CA TRP A 78 2.32 2.65 10.80
C TRP A 78 3.77 3.08 10.49
N ARG A 79 4.07 4.37 10.69
CA ARG A 79 5.42 4.91 10.48
C ARG A 79 6.44 4.23 11.40
N ARG A 80 6.12 4.10 12.68
CA ARG A 80 6.99 3.47 13.68
C ARG A 80 7.34 2.03 13.29
N LEU A 81 6.36 1.28 12.79
CA LEU A 81 6.54 -0.10 12.36
C LEU A 81 7.36 -0.20 11.07
N LEU A 82 7.13 0.69 10.10
CA LEU A 82 7.58 0.44 8.72
C LEU A 82 8.69 1.37 8.21
N HIS A 83 8.74 2.63 8.63
CA HIS A 83 9.61 3.62 8.00
C HIS A 83 11.11 3.29 8.10
N SER A 84 11.51 2.56 9.15
CA SER A 84 12.92 2.16 9.35
C SER A 84 13.45 1.15 8.32
N PHE A 85 12.58 0.57 7.49
CA PHE A 85 12.98 -0.40 6.47
C PHE A 85 13.37 0.26 5.15
N TYR A 86 12.95 1.51 4.90
CA TYR A 86 13.03 2.12 3.59
C TYR A 86 14.35 2.86 3.33
N GLU A 87 15.00 2.53 2.21
CA GLU A 87 16.14 3.27 1.69
C GLU A 87 16.19 3.11 0.14
N PRO A 88 15.91 4.17 -0.64
CA PRO A 88 15.42 5.49 -0.22
C PRO A 88 13.97 5.45 0.30
N PHE A 89 13.51 6.57 0.87
CA PHE A 89 12.09 6.74 1.20
C PHE A 89 11.21 6.62 -0.06
N PRO A 90 10.08 5.90 0.02
CA PRO A 90 9.22 5.68 -1.13
C PRO A 90 8.55 6.97 -1.61
N VAL A 91 8.47 7.13 -2.93
CA VAL A 91 7.58 8.09 -3.56
C VAL A 91 6.17 7.48 -3.58
N VAL A 92 5.17 8.27 -3.18
CA VAL A 92 3.77 7.85 -3.13
C VAL A 92 2.95 8.68 -4.09
N GLU A 93 2.22 8.01 -4.98
CA GLU A 93 1.42 8.64 -6.03
C GLU A 93 0.01 8.06 -6.07
N HIS A 94 -0.93 8.78 -6.69
CA HIS A 94 -2.35 8.40 -6.78
C HIS A 94 -2.83 8.43 -8.21
N PHE A 95 -3.50 7.36 -8.63
CA PHE A 95 -3.97 7.17 -9.99
C PHE A 95 -5.48 6.92 -10.03
N ARG A 96 -6.11 7.34 -11.12
CA ARG A 96 -7.49 6.94 -11.45
C ARG A 96 -7.44 5.79 -12.46
N PRO A 97 -7.98 4.60 -12.15
CA PRO A 97 -8.08 3.53 -13.11
C PRO A 97 -8.94 3.98 -14.31
N LEU A 98 -8.44 3.78 -15.54
CA LEU A 98 -9.19 4.10 -16.76
C LEU A 98 -9.97 2.90 -17.30
N PHE A 99 -9.40 1.71 -17.18
CA PHE A 99 -10.03 0.44 -17.52
C PHE A 99 -9.36 -0.69 -16.74
N ILE A 100 -10.14 -1.69 -16.37
CA ILE A 100 -9.65 -2.95 -15.79
C ILE A 100 -10.11 -4.06 -16.72
N VAL A 101 -9.17 -4.86 -17.23
CA VAL A 101 -9.46 -6.03 -18.05
C VAL A 101 -9.20 -7.26 -17.21
N GLY A 102 -10.26 -8.00 -16.88
CA GLY A 102 -10.17 -9.30 -16.22
C GLY A 102 -10.24 -10.46 -17.23
N PRO A 103 -9.89 -11.69 -16.81
CA PRO A 103 -10.16 -12.86 -17.63
C PRO A 103 -11.66 -12.96 -17.93
N THR A 104 -12.01 -13.31 -19.17
CA THR A 104 -13.40 -13.65 -19.48
C THR A 104 -13.74 -14.91 -18.68
N PRO A 105 -14.77 -14.91 -17.82
CA PRO A 105 -15.16 -16.13 -17.12
C PRO A 105 -15.49 -17.19 -18.15
N THR A 106 -14.70 -18.27 -18.21
CA THR A 106 -15.03 -19.44 -19.02
C THR A 106 -16.32 -20.02 -18.45
N GLY A 107 -17.38 -20.02 -19.26
CA GLY A 107 -18.68 -20.55 -18.86
C GLY A 107 -18.56 -21.97 -18.30
N ALA A 108 -19.26 -22.21 -17.19
CA ALA A 108 -19.52 -23.54 -16.66
C ALA A 108 -20.38 -24.37 -17.63
#